data_AF-A0A1E4M3U8-F1
#
_entry.id   AF-A0A1E4M3U8-F1
#
_cell.length_a   1.000
_cell.length_b   1.000
_cell.length_c   1.000
_cell.angle_alpha   90.00
_cell.angle_beta   90.00
_cell.angle_gamma   90.00
#
_symmetry.space_group_name_H-M   'P 1'
#
loop_
_entity.id
_entity.type
_entity.pdbx_description
1 polymer ?
#
loop_
_entity_poly.entity_id
_entity_poly.type
_entity_poly.pdbx_seq_one_letter_code
_entity_poly.pdbx_strand_id
1 'polypeptide(L)'
;MSPEPTPVLAAGAVCWRMVDGKPRVLVVYRAGHADVSLPKGKVDPGETLPETAVREIREETGLGIVLGAPLGTVEYTLPNGREKVVYYWSAEVNDHDLALAKFTPNDEIASVEWLTIGAVRKKLSYEHDVDVINRFAKRFKAGNARTFPVIAVRHGKAVDPGTWDGQDATRPLLQRGMDQAAGIAKGIAAFAPERIISSTAVRCLSTVAPLSELTGIPVKPTEAISQDAYEEGTSDVPAVIAKRLKRKVGAVLCSHGPVLPRIIAELAARTETEADAQLRRAASLNTGDFTVLHVSLRHPRRGLVAVETHSPA
;
A
#
# COMPACT_ATOMS: atom_id res chain seq x y z
N MET A 1 -26.63 -1.72 24.40
CA MET A 1 -25.58 -0.77 23.98
C MET A 1 -25.80 -0.50 22.50
N SER A 2 -26.07 0.75 22.13
CA SER A 2 -26.07 1.14 20.72
C SER A 2 -24.68 0.84 20.15
N PRO A 3 -24.56 0.35 18.89
CA PRO A 3 -23.25 0.14 18.29
C PRO A 3 -22.47 1.47 18.33
N GLU A 4 -21.22 1.42 18.77
CA GLU A 4 -20.37 2.61 18.72
C GLU A 4 -20.30 3.11 17.26
N PRO A 5 -20.39 4.43 17.04
CA PRO A 5 -20.38 4.99 15.69
C PRO A 5 -19.09 4.62 14.98
N THR A 6 -19.20 4.16 13.73
CA THR A 6 -18.03 3.80 12.91
C THR A 6 -17.06 4.98 12.79
N PRO A 7 -15.75 4.75 13.01
CA PRO A 7 -14.76 5.81 12.96
C PRO A 7 -14.72 6.47 11.58
N VAL A 8 -14.40 7.75 11.55
CA VAL A 8 -14.09 8.47 10.31
C VAL A 8 -12.68 8.08 9.89
N LEU A 9 -12.56 7.40 8.74
CA LEU A 9 -11.25 7.05 8.18
C LEU A 9 -10.72 8.17 7.29
N ALA A 10 -9.41 8.38 7.38
CA ALA A 10 -8.67 9.34 6.59
C ALA A 10 -7.29 8.79 6.24
N ALA A 11 -6.71 9.29 5.16
CA ALA A 11 -5.40 8.87 4.70
C ALA A 11 -4.59 10.05 4.15
N GLY A 12 -3.27 9.98 4.29
CA GLY A 12 -2.35 10.99 3.78
C GLY A 12 -0.92 10.51 3.74
N ALA A 13 0.01 11.43 3.53
CA ALA A 13 1.43 11.08 3.40
C ALA A 13 2.38 12.13 3.95
N VAL A 14 3.51 11.65 4.48
CA VAL A 14 4.71 12.47 4.62
C VAL A 14 5.41 12.49 3.27
N CYS A 15 5.09 13.49 2.46
CA CYS A 15 5.77 13.76 1.20
C CYS A 15 7.15 14.36 1.49
N TRP A 16 8.21 13.75 0.99
CA TRP A 16 9.59 14.18 1.24
C TRP A 16 10.42 14.20 -0.03
N ARG A 17 11.43 15.07 -0.09
CA ARG A 17 12.40 15.13 -1.19
C ARG A 17 13.80 15.42 -0.67
N MET A 18 14.82 15.14 -1.47
CA MET A 18 16.21 15.45 -1.13
C MET A 18 16.58 16.84 -1.65
N VAL A 19 17.11 17.70 -0.77
CA VAL A 19 17.69 19.00 -1.11
C VAL A 19 19.03 19.12 -0.39
N ASP A 20 20.12 19.33 -1.14
CA ASP A 20 21.49 19.41 -0.61
C ASP A 20 21.85 18.23 0.31
N GLY A 21 21.47 17.02 -0.10
CA GLY A 21 21.73 15.79 0.65
C GLY A 21 20.93 15.63 1.94
N LYS A 22 19.93 16.49 2.20
CA LYS A 22 19.07 16.44 3.40
C LYS A 22 17.59 16.30 3.01
N PRO A 23 16.78 15.58 3.80
CA PRO A 23 15.35 15.50 3.53
C PRO A 23 14.67 16.83 3.83
N ARG A 24 13.78 17.22 2.93
CA ARG A 24 12.74 18.24 3.13
C ARG A 24 11.40 17.55 3.09
N VAL A 25 10.48 17.97 3.95
CA VAL A 25 9.14 17.41 4.09
C VAL A 25 8.12 18.50 3.76
N LEU A 26 7.10 18.12 3.01
CA LEU A 26 5.98 18.99 2.66
C LEU A 26 5.04 19.17 3.86
N VAL A 27 4.64 20.40 4.09
CA VAL A 27 3.50 20.76 4.96
C VAL A 27 2.52 21.62 4.19
N VAL A 28 1.27 21.62 4.63
CA VAL A 28 0.20 22.46 4.07
C VAL A 28 -0.31 23.42 5.12
N TYR A 29 -0.70 24.63 4.69
CA TYR A 29 -1.39 25.60 5.53
C TYR A 29 -2.85 25.70 5.12
N ARG A 30 -3.76 25.49 6.08
CA ARG A 30 -5.20 25.52 5.84
C ARG A 30 -5.80 26.82 6.35
N ALA A 31 -6.23 27.69 5.44
CA ALA A 31 -6.71 29.02 5.80
C ALA A 31 -7.97 28.96 6.67
N GLY A 32 -8.91 28.07 6.36
CA GLY A 32 -10.16 27.93 7.12
C GLY A 32 -9.97 27.48 8.58
N HIS A 33 -8.87 26.80 8.89
CA HIS A 33 -8.52 26.36 10.25
C HIS A 33 -7.39 27.18 10.88
N ALA A 34 -6.73 28.04 10.11
CA ALA A 34 -5.51 28.76 10.46
C ALA A 34 -4.41 27.85 11.05
N ASP A 35 -4.21 26.66 10.48
CA ASP A 35 -3.28 25.66 10.98
C ASP A 35 -2.31 25.13 9.92
N VAL A 36 -1.25 24.47 10.40
CA VAL A 36 -0.27 23.77 9.57
C VAL A 36 -0.32 22.28 9.90
N SER A 37 -0.56 21.46 8.89
CA SER A 37 -0.65 20.01 9.04
C SER A 37 0.12 19.26 7.97
N LEU A 38 0.17 17.94 8.11
CA LEU A 38 0.46 17.06 6.99
C LEU A 38 -0.76 17.00 6.05
N PRO A 39 -0.52 16.85 4.73
CA PRO A 39 -1.61 16.70 3.76
C PRO A 39 -2.31 15.34 3.90
N LYS A 40 -3.64 15.37 3.97
CA LYS A 40 -4.52 14.22 4.29
C LYS A 40 -6.00 14.61 4.24
N GLY A 41 -6.82 13.68 3.74
CA GLY A 41 -8.28 13.84 3.77
C GLY A 41 -9.02 12.53 3.99
N LYS A 42 -10.34 12.57 3.80
CA LYS A 42 -11.25 11.50 4.21
C LYS A 42 -11.33 10.43 3.14
N VAL A 43 -11.53 9.18 3.57
CA VAL A 43 -11.83 8.09 2.65
C VAL A 43 -13.23 8.30 2.06
N ASP A 44 -13.31 8.31 0.72
CA ASP A 44 -14.58 8.35 0.02
C ASP A 44 -15.20 6.94 -0.10
N PRO A 45 -16.54 6.84 -0.27
CA PRO A 45 -17.19 5.55 -0.45
C PRO A 45 -16.57 4.77 -1.63
N GLY A 46 -16.14 3.54 -1.37
CA GLY A 46 -15.53 2.68 -2.39
C GLY A 46 -14.04 2.94 -2.64
N GLU A 47 -13.36 3.71 -1.80
CA GLU A 47 -11.90 3.85 -1.84
C GLU A 47 -11.18 2.97 -0.82
N THR A 48 -10.00 2.50 -1.22
CA THR A 48 -9.02 1.94 -0.28
C THR A 48 -8.19 3.06 0.37
N LEU A 49 -7.69 2.85 1.59
CA LEU A 49 -6.83 3.85 2.25
C LEU A 49 -5.61 4.29 1.42
N PRO A 50 -4.88 3.38 0.72
CA PRO A 50 -3.78 3.80 -0.17
C PRO A 50 -4.25 4.65 -1.35
N GLU A 51 -5.40 4.34 -1.95
CA GLU A 51 -6.01 5.15 -3.01
C GLU A 51 -6.35 6.55 -2.51
N THR A 52 -7.02 6.64 -1.36
CA THR A 52 -7.36 7.90 -0.70
C THR A 52 -6.10 8.74 -0.46
N ALA A 53 -5.02 8.16 0.08
CA ALA A 53 -3.79 8.90 0.32
C ALA A 53 -3.25 9.52 -0.98
N VAL A 54 -3.22 8.78 -2.08
CA VAL A 54 -2.71 9.31 -3.37
C VAL A 54 -3.64 10.40 -3.93
N ARG A 55 -4.96 10.21 -3.86
CA ARG A 55 -5.94 11.20 -4.31
C ARG A 55 -5.80 12.50 -3.52
N GLU A 56 -5.83 12.42 -2.19
CA GLU A 56 -5.78 13.58 -1.29
C GLU A 56 -4.50 14.38 -1.48
N ILE A 57 -3.35 13.70 -1.58
CA ILE A 57 -2.08 14.39 -1.87
C ILE A 57 -2.15 15.12 -3.21
N ARG A 58 -2.74 14.50 -4.24
CA ARG A 58 -2.88 15.14 -5.55
C ARG A 58 -3.82 16.35 -5.50
N GLU A 59 -4.94 16.27 -4.78
CA GLU A 59 -5.92 17.34 -4.64
C GLU A 59 -5.38 18.53 -3.85
N GLU A 60 -4.73 18.27 -2.72
CA GLU A 60 -4.23 19.30 -1.81
C GLU A 60 -2.94 19.96 -2.31
N THR A 61 -2.11 19.24 -3.10
CA THR A 61 -0.73 19.67 -3.39
C THR A 61 -0.37 19.64 -4.87
N GLY A 62 -1.22 19.03 -5.71
CA GLY A 62 -0.93 18.80 -7.13
C GLY A 62 0.12 17.72 -7.39
N LEU A 63 0.68 17.07 -6.36
CA LEU A 63 1.76 16.09 -6.51
C LEU A 63 1.21 14.71 -6.91
N GLY A 64 1.81 14.12 -7.95
CA GLY A 64 1.74 12.68 -8.16
C GLY A 64 2.75 11.99 -7.25
N ILE A 65 2.29 11.01 -6.45
CA ILE A 65 3.15 10.32 -5.50
C ILE A 65 3.06 8.79 -5.65
N VAL A 66 4.11 8.12 -5.18
CA VAL A 66 4.15 6.67 -4.98
C VAL A 66 4.32 6.41 -3.49
N LEU A 67 3.47 5.54 -2.93
CA LEU A 67 3.53 5.20 -1.52
C LEU A 67 4.70 4.25 -1.23
N GLY A 68 5.50 4.63 -0.24
CA GLY A 68 6.49 3.78 0.43
C GLY A 68 5.90 3.13 1.67
N ALA A 69 6.74 2.83 2.66
CA ALA A 69 6.29 2.14 3.88
C ALA A 69 5.37 3.00 4.76
N PRO A 70 4.34 2.41 5.41
CA PRO A 70 3.42 3.11 6.30
C PRO A 70 4.15 3.70 7.51
N LEU A 71 3.77 4.90 7.88
CA LEU A 71 4.23 5.64 9.06
C LEU A 71 3.29 5.47 10.25
N GLY A 72 2.27 4.63 10.14
CA GLY A 72 1.31 4.29 11.18
C GLY A 72 0.13 5.27 11.23
N THR A 73 -0.65 5.17 12.30
CA THR A 73 -1.89 5.94 12.47
C THR A 73 -1.74 7.11 13.44
N VAL A 74 -2.73 8.00 13.37
CA VAL A 74 -3.06 9.04 14.34
C VAL A 74 -4.54 8.90 14.66
N GLU A 75 -4.90 8.94 15.94
CA GLU A 75 -6.27 8.71 16.42
C GLU A 75 -6.71 9.86 17.33
N TYR A 76 -7.89 10.43 17.09
CA TYR A 76 -8.47 11.49 17.91
C TYR A 76 -9.98 11.61 17.74
N THR A 77 -10.66 12.07 18.78
CA THR A 77 -12.11 12.31 18.78
C THR A 77 -12.46 13.65 18.14
N LEU A 78 -13.43 13.66 17.24
CA LEU A 78 -13.99 14.87 16.62
C LEU A 78 -14.95 15.60 17.56
N PRO A 79 -15.25 16.89 17.34
CA PRO A 79 -16.21 17.65 18.16
C PRO A 79 -17.62 17.03 18.25
N ASN A 80 -18.00 16.20 17.28
CA ASN A 80 -19.27 15.48 17.26
C ASN A 80 -19.21 14.11 17.99
N GLY A 81 -18.13 13.83 18.72
CA GLY A 81 -17.93 12.61 19.49
C GLY A 81 -17.53 11.37 18.68
N ARG A 82 -17.35 11.50 17.35
CA ARG A 82 -16.88 10.38 16.52
C ARG A 82 -15.37 10.27 16.57
N GLU A 83 -14.87 9.04 16.67
CA GLU A 83 -13.45 8.76 16.49
C GLU A 83 -13.01 9.04 15.04
N LYS A 84 -11.80 9.57 14.87
CA LYS A 84 -11.14 9.74 13.57
C LYS A 84 -9.78 9.06 13.59
N VAL A 85 -9.53 8.25 12.57
CA VAL A 85 -8.27 7.52 12.38
C VAL A 85 -7.65 7.97 11.06
N VAL A 86 -6.43 8.49 11.13
CA VAL A 86 -5.67 8.92 9.94
C VAL A 86 -4.49 7.98 9.73
N TYR A 87 -4.38 7.41 8.54
CA TYR A 87 -3.26 6.56 8.13
C TYR A 87 -2.26 7.39 7.31
N TYR A 88 -0.97 7.27 7.63
CA TYR A 88 0.08 7.98 6.90
C TYR A 88 1.07 7.02 6.24
N TRP A 89 1.52 7.39 5.04
CA TRP A 89 2.61 6.72 4.33
C TRP A 89 3.80 7.65 4.11
N SER A 90 4.99 7.07 3.94
CA SER A 90 6.15 7.81 3.44
C SER A 90 6.06 7.89 1.91
N ALA A 91 6.18 9.07 1.31
CA ALA A 91 6.19 9.23 -0.14
C ALA A 91 7.39 10.09 -0.58
N GLU A 92 8.31 9.52 -1.35
CA GLU A 92 9.41 10.31 -1.92
C GLU A 92 8.95 10.99 -3.20
N VAL A 93 9.18 12.29 -3.29
CA VAL A 93 8.87 13.10 -4.48
C VAL A 93 10.18 13.45 -5.17
N ASN A 94 10.35 12.96 -6.39
CA ASN A 94 11.50 13.29 -7.23
C ASN A 94 11.29 14.63 -7.93
N ASP A 95 12.37 15.18 -8.53
CA ASP A 95 12.32 16.49 -9.17
C ASP A 95 11.43 16.52 -10.43
N HIS A 96 11.27 15.39 -11.12
CA HIS A 96 10.37 15.29 -12.27
C HIS A 96 8.90 15.45 -11.84
N ASP A 97 8.46 14.69 -10.83
CA ASP A 97 7.09 14.75 -10.33
C ASP A 97 6.79 16.11 -9.69
N LEU A 98 7.77 16.71 -9.03
CA LEU A 98 7.66 18.07 -8.51
C LEU A 98 7.50 19.11 -9.64
N ALA A 99 8.25 18.96 -10.74
CA ALA A 99 8.15 19.89 -11.88
C ALA A 99 6.79 19.79 -12.62
N LEU A 100 6.16 18.62 -12.57
CA LEU A 100 4.82 18.41 -13.12
C LEU A 100 3.69 18.89 -12.19
N ALA A 101 3.98 19.02 -10.89
CA ALA A 101 2.98 19.40 -9.90
C ALA A 101 2.47 20.83 -10.15
N LYS A 102 1.14 20.96 -10.19
CA LYS A 102 0.46 22.25 -10.32
C LYS A 102 -0.39 22.48 -9.08
N PHE A 103 0.24 22.99 -8.03
CA PHE A 103 -0.50 23.45 -6.86
C PHE A 103 -1.25 24.74 -7.20
N THR A 104 -2.55 24.74 -6.97
CA THR A 104 -3.39 25.94 -7.01
C THR A 104 -4.03 26.09 -5.65
N PRO A 105 -3.79 27.20 -4.92
CA PRO A 105 -4.49 27.47 -3.67
C PRO A 105 -6.00 27.35 -3.85
N ASN A 106 -6.66 26.73 -2.88
CA ASN A 106 -8.11 26.57 -2.85
C ASN A 106 -8.66 26.91 -1.45
N ASP A 107 -9.97 26.77 -1.26
CA ASP A 107 -10.64 27.13 -0.01
C ASP A 107 -10.13 26.31 1.20
N GLU A 108 -9.55 25.13 0.96
CA GLU A 108 -8.99 24.26 2.00
C GLU A 108 -7.50 24.51 2.23
N ILE A 109 -6.69 24.54 1.16
CA ILE A 109 -5.23 24.68 1.21
C ILE A 109 -4.79 26.01 0.60
N ALA A 110 -4.29 26.90 1.45
CA ALA A 110 -3.83 28.22 1.02
C ALA A 110 -2.36 28.24 0.56
N SER A 111 -1.51 27.37 1.13
CA SER A 111 -0.12 27.26 0.69
C SER A 111 0.50 25.92 1.05
N VAL A 112 1.58 25.58 0.36
CA VAL A 112 2.41 24.41 0.62
C VAL A 112 3.87 24.83 0.83
N GLU A 113 4.60 24.16 1.70
CA GLU A 113 5.99 24.50 2.01
C GLU A 113 6.85 23.26 2.25
N TRP A 114 8.07 23.28 1.71
CA TRP A 114 9.08 22.24 1.92
C TRP A 114 10.05 22.63 3.04
N LEU A 115 9.96 21.95 4.18
CA LEU A 115 10.68 22.30 5.39
C LEU A 115 11.68 21.23 5.84
N THR A 116 12.68 21.63 6.62
CA THR A 116 13.54 20.66 7.32
C THR A 116 12.73 19.90 8.37
N ILE A 117 13.11 18.66 8.69
CA ILE A 117 12.44 17.88 9.77
C ILE A 117 12.36 18.69 11.07
N GLY A 118 13.43 19.39 11.45
CA GLY A 118 13.45 20.21 12.67
C GLY A 118 12.50 21.42 12.60
N ALA A 119 12.30 22.00 11.42
CA ALA A 119 11.36 23.10 11.21
C ALA A 119 9.91 22.59 11.20
N VAL A 120 9.64 21.45 10.55
CA VAL A 120 8.30 20.82 10.55
C VAL A 120 7.82 20.56 11.98
N ARG A 121 8.68 19.98 12.84
CA ARG A 121 8.35 19.72 14.25
C ARG A 121 7.90 20.96 15.02
N LYS A 122 8.42 22.14 14.66
CA LYS A 122 8.08 23.41 15.32
C LYS A 122 6.86 24.09 14.69
N LYS A 123 6.55 23.77 13.44
CA LYS A 123 5.53 24.47 12.64
C LYS A 123 4.19 23.75 12.64
N LEU A 124 4.17 22.41 12.76
CA LEU A 124 2.93 21.65 12.85
C LEU A 124 2.08 22.10 14.04
N SER A 125 0.80 22.31 13.80
CA SER A 125 -0.15 22.77 14.82
C SER A 125 -0.60 21.67 15.78
N TYR A 126 -0.40 20.40 15.40
CA TYR A 126 -0.87 19.24 16.16
C TYR A 126 0.27 18.31 16.57
N GLU A 127 0.31 17.95 17.85
CA GLU A 127 1.33 17.06 18.42
C GLU A 127 1.33 15.67 17.77
N HIS A 128 0.15 15.13 17.46
CA HIS A 128 0.04 13.83 16.81
C HIS A 128 0.68 13.77 15.40
N ASP A 129 0.68 14.89 14.65
CA ASP A 129 1.38 14.95 13.36
C ASP A 129 2.91 14.98 13.57
N VAL A 130 3.39 15.56 14.68
CA VAL A 130 4.81 15.54 15.05
C VAL A 130 5.29 14.10 15.29
N ASP A 131 4.44 13.24 15.84
CA ASP A 131 4.77 11.81 16.02
C ASP A 131 4.92 11.05 14.71
N VAL A 132 4.10 11.38 13.69
CA VAL A 132 4.28 10.87 12.32
C VAL A 132 5.65 11.28 11.78
N ILE A 133 6.04 12.54 11.96
CA ILE A 133 7.35 13.05 11.55
C ILE A 133 8.50 12.41 12.33
N ASN A 134 8.32 12.10 13.61
CA ASN A 134 9.31 11.39 14.41
C ASN A 134 9.52 9.96 13.90
N ARG A 135 8.43 9.26 13.56
CA ARG A 135 8.48 7.93 12.92
C ARG A 135 9.21 8.00 11.57
N PHE A 136 8.92 9.01 10.75
CA PHE A 136 9.62 9.24 9.47
C PHE A 136 11.11 9.50 9.67
N ALA A 137 11.48 10.41 10.58
CA ALA A 137 12.86 10.77 10.86
C ALA A 137 13.68 9.55 11.33
N LYS A 138 13.10 8.70 12.19
CA LYS A 138 13.72 7.44 12.62
C LYS A 138 13.96 6.50 11.43
N ARG A 139 12.97 6.33 10.56
CA ARG A 139 13.06 5.48 9.37
C ARG A 139 14.07 5.99 8.36
N PHE A 140 14.10 7.30 8.12
CA PHE A 140 15.07 7.95 7.23
C PHE A 140 16.49 7.77 7.75
N LYS A 141 16.74 8.05 9.04
CA LYS A 141 18.05 7.87 9.68
C LYS A 141 18.55 6.41 9.61
N ALA A 142 17.63 5.45 9.72
CA ALA A 142 17.93 4.02 9.58
C ALA A 142 18.20 3.58 8.12
N GLY A 143 18.06 4.48 7.13
CA GLY A 143 18.24 4.14 5.72
C GLY A 143 17.08 3.35 5.11
N ASN A 144 15.89 3.41 5.73
CA ASN A 144 14.72 2.62 5.37
C ASN A 144 13.55 3.47 4.82
N ALA A 145 13.79 4.75 4.48
CA ALA A 145 12.76 5.60 3.88
C ALA A 145 12.41 5.19 2.44
N ARG A 146 13.39 4.62 1.72
CA ARG A 146 13.22 4.10 0.36
C ARG A 146 12.99 2.59 0.40
N THR A 147 11.81 2.16 -0.01
CA THR A 147 11.40 0.76 -0.07
C THR A 147 10.89 0.40 -1.45
N PHE A 148 10.86 -0.89 -1.78
CA PHE A 148 10.08 -1.41 -2.91
C PHE A 148 9.08 -2.45 -2.38
N PRO A 149 7.85 -2.49 -2.94
CA PRO A 149 6.81 -3.39 -2.46
C PRO A 149 6.88 -4.77 -3.11
N VAL A 150 6.72 -5.83 -2.31
CA VAL A 150 6.25 -7.13 -2.80
C VAL A 150 4.81 -7.27 -2.33
N ILE A 151 3.86 -7.35 -3.25
CA ILE A 151 2.42 -7.28 -2.97
C ILE A 151 1.82 -8.67 -3.20
N ALA A 152 1.41 -9.33 -2.14
CA ALA A 152 0.72 -10.62 -2.21
C ALA A 152 -0.78 -10.38 -2.31
N VAL A 153 -1.45 -10.95 -3.30
CA VAL A 153 -2.89 -10.77 -3.55
C VAL A 153 -3.56 -12.13 -3.53
N ARG A 154 -4.62 -12.28 -2.73
CA ARG A 154 -5.50 -13.45 -2.86
C ARG A 154 -6.54 -13.18 -3.93
N HIS A 155 -6.76 -14.14 -4.82
CA HIS A 155 -7.82 -14.01 -5.82
C HIS A 155 -9.17 -13.64 -5.19
N GLY A 156 -10.00 -12.92 -5.94
CA GLY A 156 -11.36 -12.55 -5.55
C GLY A 156 -12.26 -13.78 -5.36
N LYS A 157 -13.46 -13.57 -4.83
CA LYS A 157 -14.43 -14.65 -4.63
C LYS A 157 -14.75 -15.35 -5.96
N ALA A 158 -14.49 -16.65 -6.03
CA ALA A 158 -14.74 -17.50 -7.19
C ALA A 158 -15.93 -18.43 -6.98
N VAL A 159 -16.39 -19.06 -8.07
CA VAL A 159 -17.38 -20.15 -8.04
C VAL A 159 -16.91 -21.24 -7.08
N ASP A 160 -17.83 -21.85 -6.34
CA ASP A 160 -17.51 -22.92 -5.40
C ASP A 160 -16.90 -24.14 -6.14
N PRO A 161 -15.81 -24.73 -5.63
CA PRO A 161 -15.19 -25.86 -6.31
C PRO A 161 -16.10 -27.10 -6.34
N GLY A 162 -17.00 -27.28 -5.37
CA GLY A 162 -17.91 -28.42 -5.32
C GLY A 162 -19.06 -28.37 -6.33
N THR A 163 -19.30 -27.22 -6.96
CA THR A 163 -20.36 -27.04 -7.96
C THR A 163 -19.82 -26.71 -9.35
N TRP A 164 -18.52 -26.91 -9.58
CA TRP A 164 -17.87 -26.63 -10.86
C TRP A 164 -17.53 -27.93 -11.58
N ASP A 165 -18.08 -28.10 -12.77
CA ASP A 165 -17.92 -29.34 -13.55
C ASP A 165 -16.58 -29.43 -14.32
N GLY A 166 -15.74 -28.39 -14.26
CA GLY A 166 -14.45 -28.31 -14.94
C GLY A 166 -13.24 -28.49 -14.02
N GLN A 167 -12.03 -28.35 -14.57
CA GLN A 167 -10.80 -28.29 -13.77
C GLN A 167 -10.85 -27.10 -12.80
N ASP A 168 -10.34 -27.27 -11.57
CA ASP A 168 -10.39 -26.22 -10.55
C ASP A 168 -9.77 -24.89 -11.04
N ALA A 169 -8.65 -24.99 -11.77
CA ALA A 169 -7.94 -23.84 -12.34
C ALA A 169 -8.79 -23.01 -13.30
N THR A 170 -9.84 -23.56 -13.92
CA THR A 170 -10.70 -22.85 -14.88
C THR A 170 -11.85 -22.11 -14.21
N ARG A 171 -12.02 -22.21 -12.89
CA ARG A 171 -13.11 -21.54 -12.17
C ARG A 171 -13.05 -20.03 -12.33
N PRO A 172 -14.15 -19.38 -12.78
CA PRO A 172 -14.20 -17.94 -12.90
C PRO A 172 -14.47 -17.27 -11.54
N LEU A 173 -14.26 -15.95 -11.51
CA LEU A 173 -14.76 -15.11 -10.43
C LEU A 173 -16.29 -15.04 -10.46
N LEU A 174 -16.91 -14.92 -9.28
CA LEU A 174 -18.29 -14.46 -9.17
C LEU A 174 -18.35 -12.94 -9.38
N GLN A 175 -19.55 -12.36 -9.54
CA GLN A 175 -19.73 -10.91 -9.59
C GLN A 175 -19.03 -10.20 -8.43
N ARG A 176 -19.27 -10.67 -7.19
CA ARG A 176 -18.56 -10.18 -6.01
C ARG A 176 -17.03 -10.22 -6.16
N GLY A 177 -16.48 -11.27 -6.77
CA GLY A 177 -15.05 -11.38 -7.01
C GLY A 177 -14.54 -10.37 -8.03
N MET A 178 -15.34 -10.05 -9.06
CA MET A 178 -15.04 -9.00 -10.03
C MET A 178 -15.07 -7.62 -9.38
N ASP A 179 -16.07 -7.34 -8.52
CA ASP A 179 -16.16 -6.09 -7.77
C ASP A 179 -14.96 -5.93 -6.84
N GLN A 180 -14.56 -7.01 -6.14
CA GLN A 180 -13.35 -7.03 -5.32
C GLN A 180 -12.08 -6.75 -6.12
N ALA A 181 -11.96 -7.34 -7.32
CA ALA A 181 -10.82 -7.13 -8.21
C ALA A 181 -10.71 -5.67 -8.66
N ALA A 182 -11.84 -5.04 -9.00
CA ALA A 182 -11.90 -3.62 -9.33
C ALA A 182 -11.54 -2.75 -8.12
N GLY A 183 -12.09 -3.06 -6.94
CA GLY A 183 -11.91 -2.28 -5.71
C GLY A 183 -10.47 -2.22 -5.19
N ILE A 184 -9.63 -3.22 -5.48
CA ILE A 184 -8.22 -3.21 -5.04
C ILE A 184 -7.26 -2.62 -6.07
N ALA A 185 -7.69 -2.42 -7.33
CA ALA A 185 -6.78 -2.08 -8.42
C ALA A 185 -6.03 -0.76 -8.17
N LYS A 186 -6.75 0.30 -7.81
CA LYS A 186 -6.14 1.61 -7.50
C LYS A 186 -5.34 1.59 -6.20
N GLY A 187 -5.82 0.86 -5.18
CA GLY A 187 -5.10 0.66 -3.93
C GLY A 187 -3.73 -0.01 -4.14
N ILE A 188 -3.65 -1.00 -5.02
CA ILE A 188 -2.37 -1.62 -5.40
C ILE A 188 -1.53 -0.67 -6.27
N ALA A 189 -2.16 0.05 -7.21
CA ALA A 189 -1.48 1.00 -8.09
C ALA A 189 -0.83 2.17 -7.33
N ALA A 190 -1.34 2.53 -6.15
CA ALA A 190 -0.75 3.54 -5.26
C ALA A 190 0.73 3.25 -4.87
N PHE A 191 1.14 1.98 -4.94
CA PHE A 191 2.51 1.53 -4.68
C PHE A 191 3.37 1.37 -5.94
N ALA A 192 2.86 1.78 -7.11
CA ALA A 192 3.50 1.72 -8.42
C ALA A 192 4.28 0.42 -8.70
N PRO A 193 3.61 -0.75 -8.69
CA PRO A 193 4.29 -1.98 -9.08
C PRO A 193 4.79 -1.87 -10.52
N GLU A 194 5.90 -2.54 -10.85
CA GLU A 194 6.43 -2.62 -12.22
C GLU A 194 6.15 -3.98 -12.88
N ARG A 195 5.66 -4.94 -12.09
CA ARG A 195 5.46 -6.32 -12.51
C ARG A 195 4.20 -6.88 -11.89
N ILE A 196 3.38 -7.53 -12.72
CA ILE A 196 2.24 -8.32 -12.27
C ILE A 196 2.54 -9.78 -12.61
N ILE A 197 2.64 -10.63 -11.59
CA ILE A 197 2.81 -12.08 -11.71
C ILE A 197 1.59 -12.72 -11.08
N SER A 198 1.01 -13.68 -11.78
CA SER A 198 -0.19 -14.36 -11.32
C SER A 198 -0.06 -15.86 -11.50
N SER A 199 -0.70 -16.62 -10.62
CA SER A 199 -1.06 -18.02 -10.91
C SER A 199 -1.78 -18.10 -12.26
N THR A 200 -1.63 -19.23 -12.95
CA THR A 200 -2.29 -19.51 -14.24
C THR A 200 -3.81 -19.69 -14.13
N ALA A 201 -4.34 -20.02 -12.95
CA ALA A 201 -5.78 -20.13 -12.71
C ALA A 201 -6.58 -18.88 -13.14
N VAL A 202 -7.73 -19.10 -13.80
CA VAL A 202 -8.61 -18.07 -14.37
C VAL A 202 -8.99 -17.02 -13.32
N ARG A 203 -9.46 -17.45 -12.14
CA ARG A 203 -9.78 -16.55 -11.02
C ARG A 203 -8.63 -15.61 -10.62
N CYS A 204 -7.38 -16.06 -10.67
CA CYS A 204 -6.22 -15.24 -10.33
C CYS A 204 -5.94 -14.22 -11.45
N LEU A 205 -5.98 -14.66 -12.72
CA LEU A 205 -5.81 -13.78 -13.88
C LEU A 205 -6.89 -12.69 -13.91
N SER A 206 -8.16 -13.06 -13.71
CA SER A 206 -9.27 -12.11 -13.66
C SER A 206 -9.15 -11.13 -12.47
N THR A 207 -8.57 -11.55 -11.34
CA THR A 207 -8.41 -10.67 -10.16
C THR A 207 -7.43 -9.52 -10.45
N VAL A 208 -6.37 -9.77 -11.20
CA VAL A 208 -5.36 -8.74 -11.52
C VAL A 208 -5.60 -8.03 -12.84
N ALA A 209 -6.62 -8.42 -13.61
CA ALA A 209 -6.91 -7.80 -14.89
C ALA A 209 -7.25 -6.30 -14.78
N PRO A 210 -8.10 -5.83 -13.82
CA PRO A 210 -8.37 -4.40 -13.68
C PRO A 210 -7.11 -3.58 -13.35
N LEU A 211 -6.21 -4.13 -12.53
CA LEU A 211 -4.91 -3.51 -12.24
C LEU A 211 -4.02 -3.44 -13.49
N SER A 212 -3.97 -4.52 -14.27
CA SER A 212 -3.19 -4.59 -15.52
C SER A 212 -3.67 -3.55 -16.53
N GLU A 213 -4.98 -3.39 -16.68
CA GLU A 213 -5.59 -2.37 -17.54
C GLU A 213 -5.28 -0.95 -17.04
N LEU A 214 -5.48 -0.69 -15.74
CA LEU A 214 -5.22 0.60 -15.11
C LEU A 214 -3.75 1.05 -15.27
N THR A 215 -2.81 0.12 -15.11
CA THR A 215 -1.37 0.42 -15.10
C THR A 215 -0.68 0.22 -16.44
N GLY A 216 -1.34 -0.43 -17.41
CA GLY A 216 -0.73 -0.89 -18.66
C GLY A 216 0.32 -1.99 -18.50
N ILE A 217 0.50 -2.55 -17.29
CA ILE A 217 1.51 -3.58 -17.03
C ILE A 217 0.94 -4.94 -17.42
N PRO A 218 1.60 -5.71 -18.30
CA PRO A 218 1.10 -7.03 -18.69
C PRO A 218 1.21 -8.02 -17.53
N VAL A 219 0.16 -8.83 -17.37
CA VAL A 219 0.16 -9.97 -16.44
C VAL A 219 1.09 -11.06 -16.98
N LYS A 220 1.99 -11.56 -16.13
CA LYS A 220 2.80 -12.74 -16.41
C LYS A 220 2.24 -13.96 -15.65
N PRO A 221 1.54 -14.89 -16.32
CA PRO A 221 1.12 -16.15 -15.71
C PRO A 221 2.33 -17.04 -15.40
N THR A 222 2.25 -17.82 -14.32
CA THR A 222 3.28 -18.81 -13.96
C THR A 222 2.73 -19.92 -13.07
N GLU A 223 3.14 -21.16 -13.32
CA GLU A 223 2.82 -22.32 -12.47
C GLU A 223 3.57 -22.29 -11.13
N ALA A 224 4.73 -21.63 -11.08
CA ALA A 224 5.54 -21.56 -9.85
C ALA A 224 4.83 -21.02 -8.59
N ILE A 225 3.67 -20.37 -8.73
CA ILE A 225 2.80 -19.92 -7.63
C ILE A 225 1.33 -20.34 -7.84
N SER A 226 1.06 -21.36 -8.66
CA SER A 226 -0.29 -21.93 -8.83
C SER A 226 -0.62 -22.87 -7.66
N GLN A 227 -1.92 -23.14 -7.48
CA GLN A 227 -2.38 -24.05 -6.44
C GLN A 227 -2.05 -25.49 -6.81
N ASP A 228 -2.33 -25.89 -8.06
CA ASP A 228 -2.09 -27.24 -8.56
C ASP A 228 -0.61 -27.64 -8.39
N ALA A 229 0.32 -26.80 -8.86
CA ALA A 229 1.75 -27.05 -8.69
C ALA A 229 2.19 -27.07 -7.21
N TYR A 230 1.51 -26.31 -6.35
CA TYR A 230 1.79 -26.32 -4.91
C TYR A 230 1.36 -27.63 -4.25
N GLU A 231 0.17 -28.12 -4.59
CA GLU A 231 -0.38 -29.39 -4.09
C GLU A 231 0.39 -30.61 -4.62
N GLU A 232 0.87 -30.54 -5.86
CA GLU A 232 1.72 -31.58 -6.49
C GLU A 232 3.19 -31.52 -6.04
N GLY A 233 3.60 -30.46 -5.31
CA GLY A 233 4.98 -30.27 -4.88
C GLY A 233 5.95 -29.83 -5.99
N THR A 234 5.43 -29.34 -7.12
CA THR A 234 6.20 -28.87 -8.29
C THR A 234 6.32 -27.35 -8.36
N SER A 235 5.67 -26.60 -7.46
CA SER A 235 5.79 -25.14 -7.36
C SER A 235 7.21 -24.67 -7.02
N ASP A 236 7.56 -23.44 -7.44
CA ASP A 236 8.87 -22.83 -7.19
C ASP A 236 8.73 -21.39 -6.67
N VAL A 237 8.03 -21.27 -5.53
CA VAL A 237 7.92 -20.02 -4.79
C VAL A 237 9.30 -19.41 -4.47
N PRO A 238 10.32 -20.19 -4.02
CA PRO A 238 11.66 -19.66 -3.77
C PRO A 238 12.28 -18.91 -4.94
N ALA A 239 12.23 -19.43 -6.17
CA ALA A 239 12.80 -18.75 -7.33
C ALA A 239 12.03 -17.47 -7.67
N VAL A 240 10.70 -17.47 -7.54
CA VAL A 240 9.89 -16.28 -7.80
C VAL A 240 10.29 -15.14 -6.85
N ILE A 241 10.36 -15.42 -5.54
CA ILE A 241 10.76 -14.44 -4.53
C ILE A 241 12.21 -14.01 -4.68
N ALA A 242 13.14 -14.94 -4.89
CA ALA A 242 14.55 -14.63 -5.12
C ALA A 242 14.72 -13.64 -6.28
N LYS A 243 13.96 -13.84 -7.37
CA LYS A 243 13.98 -12.93 -8.52
C LYS A 243 13.42 -11.56 -8.18
N ARG A 244 12.37 -11.44 -7.35
CA ARG A 244 11.82 -10.14 -6.92
C ARG A 244 12.85 -9.35 -6.11
N LEU A 245 13.44 -9.98 -5.10
CA LEU A 245 14.46 -9.37 -4.26
C LEU A 245 15.73 -8.98 -5.03
N LYS A 246 16.13 -9.78 -6.03
CA LYS A 246 17.27 -9.46 -6.90
C LYS A 246 17.00 -8.22 -7.76
N ARG A 247 15.78 -8.06 -8.28
CA ARG A 247 15.42 -6.94 -9.17
C ARG A 247 15.18 -5.63 -8.41
N LYS A 248 14.74 -5.71 -7.15
CA LYS A 248 14.45 -4.53 -6.31
C LYS A 248 13.43 -3.57 -6.93
N VAL A 249 12.42 -4.12 -7.60
CA VAL A 249 11.32 -3.38 -8.21
C VAL A 249 10.00 -3.84 -7.61
N GLY A 250 9.01 -2.95 -7.59
CA GLY A 250 7.67 -3.27 -7.12
C GLY A 250 7.06 -4.44 -7.90
N ALA A 251 6.46 -5.41 -7.20
CA ALA A 251 5.85 -6.56 -7.87
C ALA A 251 4.60 -7.07 -7.16
N VAL A 252 3.58 -7.39 -7.95
CA VAL A 252 2.35 -8.06 -7.52
C VAL A 252 2.45 -9.56 -7.78
N LEU A 253 2.05 -10.36 -6.78
CA LEU A 253 1.98 -11.82 -6.80
C LEU A 253 0.55 -12.23 -6.46
N CYS A 254 -0.28 -12.53 -7.45
CA CYS A 254 -1.64 -13.05 -7.23
C CYS A 254 -1.64 -14.58 -7.18
N SER A 255 -2.17 -15.13 -6.09
CA SER A 255 -2.16 -16.57 -5.83
C SER A 255 -3.33 -16.98 -4.90
N HIS A 256 -3.21 -18.15 -4.28
CA HIS A 256 -4.29 -18.86 -3.60
C HIS A 256 -4.06 -18.93 -2.09
N GLY A 257 -5.14 -19.18 -1.34
CA GLY A 257 -5.09 -19.32 0.11
C GLY A 257 -3.99 -20.27 0.63
N PRO A 258 -3.82 -21.48 0.06
CA PRO A 258 -2.76 -22.41 0.48
C PRO A 258 -1.33 -21.96 0.15
N VAL A 259 -1.15 -21.16 -0.90
CA VAL A 259 0.16 -20.79 -1.45
C VAL A 259 0.69 -19.48 -0.84
N LEU A 260 -0.20 -18.55 -0.51
CA LEU A 260 0.15 -17.24 0.06
C LEU A 260 0.98 -17.31 1.35
N PRO A 261 0.69 -18.20 2.32
CA PRO A 261 1.56 -18.39 3.48
C PRO A 261 3.00 -18.75 3.08
N ARG A 262 3.18 -19.58 2.04
CA ARG A 262 4.51 -19.95 1.55
C ARG A 262 5.22 -18.76 0.90
N ILE A 263 4.51 -17.96 0.09
CA ILE A 263 5.03 -16.72 -0.52
C ILE A 263 5.56 -15.77 0.56
N ILE A 264 4.77 -15.52 1.59
CA ILE A 264 5.13 -14.58 2.67
C ILE A 264 6.26 -15.15 3.55
N ALA A 265 6.19 -16.44 3.91
CA ALA A 265 7.25 -17.09 4.68
C ALA A 265 8.60 -17.09 3.94
N GLU A 266 8.59 -17.34 2.63
CA GLU A 266 9.80 -17.31 1.81
C GLU A 266 10.40 -15.90 1.70
N LEU A 267 9.54 -14.87 1.56
CA LEU A 267 10.00 -13.48 1.59
C LEU A 267 10.62 -13.15 2.94
N ALA A 268 9.92 -13.44 4.04
CA ALA A 268 10.38 -13.19 5.40
C ALA A 268 11.70 -13.89 5.72
N ALA A 269 11.87 -15.15 5.32
CA ALA A 269 13.13 -15.88 5.50
C ALA A 269 14.29 -15.20 4.77
N ARG A 270 14.09 -14.76 3.52
CA ARG A 270 15.13 -14.10 2.72
C ARG A 270 15.45 -12.68 3.16
N THR A 271 14.49 -12.02 3.80
CA THR A 271 14.66 -10.70 4.38
C THR A 271 15.09 -10.77 5.85
N GLU A 272 15.33 -11.96 6.42
CA GLU A 272 15.67 -12.17 7.84
C GLU A 272 14.65 -11.50 8.78
N THR A 273 13.38 -11.65 8.45
CA THR A 273 12.25 -11.10 9.20
C THR A 273 11.71 -12.14 10.17
N GLU A 274 11.59 -11.77 11.44
CA GLU A 274 11.01 -12.64 12.46
C GLU A 274 9.53 -12.90 12.18
N ALA A 275 9.09 -14.14 12.43
CA ALA A 275 7.70 -14.52 12.31
C ALA A 275 6.92 -14.04 13.53
N ASP A 276 6.19 -12.94 13.38
CA ASP A 276 5.34 -12.37 14.43
C ASP A 276 3.84 -12.57 14.15
N ALA A 277 2.98 -11.97 14.97
CA ALA A 277 1.54 -12.01 14.77
C ALA A 277 1.08 -11.22 13.52
N GLN A 278 1.79 -10.15 13.16
CA GLN A 278 1.45 -9.30 12.02
C GLN A 278 1.71 -10.05 10.70
N LEU A 279 2.86 -10.70 10.59
CA LEU A 279 3.23 -11.49 9.42
C LEU A 279 2.30 -12.71 9.23
N ARG A 280 1.89 -13.35 10.34
CA ARG A 280 0.89 -14.43 10.31
C ARG A 280 -0.48 -13.96 9.82
N ARG A 281 -0.93 -12.77 10.23
CA ARG A 281 -2.18 -12.17 9.70
C ARG A 281 -2.06 -11.84 8.21
N ALA A 282 -0.94 -11.26 7.81
CA ALA A 282 -0.63 -10.98 6.41
C ALA A 282 -0.64 -12.23 5.51
N ALA A 283 -0.30 -13.40 6.06
CA ALA A 283 -0.36 -14.69 5.37
C ALA A 283 -1.77 -15.28 5.22
N SER A 284 -2.73 -14.81 6.03
CA SER A 284 -4.10 -15.34 6.11
C SER A 284 -5.11 -14.39 5.44
N LEU A 285 -4.83 -14.01 4.20
CA LEU A 285 -5.68 -13.09 3.42
C LEU A 285 -7.07 -13.66 3.15
N ASN A 286 -8.12 -12.85 3.25
CA ASN A 286 -9.44 -13.20 2.71
C ASN A 286 -9.43 -13.06 1.19
N THR A 287 -10.43 -13.62 0.51
CA THR A 287 -10.55 -13.48 -0.96
C THR A 287 -10.70 -12.02 -1.35
N GLY A 288 -9.85 -11.55 -2.26
CA GLY A 288 -9.77 -10.15 -2.68
C GLY A 288 -8.86 -9.28 -1.82
N ASP A 289 -8.37 -9.74 -0.67
CA ASP A 289 -7.42 -8.96 0.13
C ASP A 289 -6.03 -8.95 -0.53
N PHE A 290 -5.25 -7.91 -0.23
CA PHE A 290 -3.84 -7.84 -0.56
C PHE A 290 -2.99 -7.41 0.64
N THR A 291 -1.75 -7.89 0.67
CA THR A 291 -0.73 -7.47 1.64
C THR A 291 0.44 -6.84 0.90
N VAL A 292 0.88 -5.67 1.35
CA VAL A 292 2.11 -5.01 0.89
C VAL A 292 3.23 -5.28 1.89
N LEU A 293 4.29 -5.95 1.42
CA LEU A 293 5.50 -6.21 2.19
C LEU A 293 6.60 -5.27 1.70
N HIS A 294 6.97 -4.28 2.53
CA HIS A 294 7.94 -3.26 2.15
C HIS A 294 9.37 -3.73 2.43
N VAL A 295 10.15 -3.90 1.36
CA VAL A 295 11.56 -4.30 1.46
C VAL A 295 12.45 -3.05 1.32
N SER A 296 13.44 -2.91 2.20
CA SER A 296 14.40 -1.81 2.12
C SER A 296 15.22 -1.88 0.83
N LEU A 297 15.28 -0.79 0.07
CA LEU A 297 16.14 -0.71 -1.11
C LEU A 297 17.63 -0.82 -0.74
N ARG A 298 17.98 -0.24 0.42
CA ARG A 298 19.36 -0.19 0.95
C ARG A 298 19.75 -1.48 1.67
N HIS A 299 18.86 -2.05 2.48
CA HIS A 299 19.15 -3.18 3.35
C HIS A 299 18.12 -4.32 3.19
N PRO A 300 18.04 -4.97 2.01
CA PRO A 300 16.96 -5.92 1.70
C PRO A 300 16.99 -7.22 2.53
N ARG A 301 18.04 -7.44 3.35
CA ARG A 301 18.17 -8.60 4.25
C ARG A 301 18.06 -8.25 5.74
N ARG A 302 17.65 -7.01 6.09
CA ARG A 302 17.58 -6.56 7.50
C ARG A 302 16.14 -6.35 7.97
N GLY A 303 15.34 -7.37 7.80
CA GLY A 303 13.91 -7.31 8.06
C GLY A 303 13.11 -6.61 6.96
N LEU A 304 11.82 -6.93 6.89
CA LEU A 304 10.83 -6.07 6.25
C LEU A 304 10.74 -4.74 6.99
N VAL A 305 10.63 -3.64 6.25
CA VAL A 305 10.48 -2.30 6.84
C VAL A 305 9.08 -2.12 7.43
N ALA A 306 8.09 -2.73 6.80
CA ALA A 306 6.70 -2.74 7.23
C ALA A 306 5.92 -3.84 6.47
N VAL A 307 4.78 -4.23 7.03
CA VAL A 307 3.79 -5.11 6.42
C VAL A 307 2.42 -4.49 6.64
N GLU A 308 1.61 -4.34 5.60
CA GLU A 308 0.25 -3.81 5.71
C GLU A 308 -0.71 -4.64 4.86
N THR A 309 -1.92 -4.85 5.36
CA THR A 309 -2.96 -5.65 4.73
C THR A 309 -4.18 -4.79 4.48
N HIS A 310 -4.74 -4.90 3.29
CA HIS A 310 -5.85 -4.10 2.80
C HIS A 310 -6.92 -5.03 2.23
N SER A 311 -8.17 -4.66 2.47
CA SER A 311 -9.34 -5.32 1.88
C SER A 311 -9.89 -4.48 0.73
N PRO A 312 -10.66 -5.09 -0.19
CA PRO A 312 -11.43 -4.36 -1.17
C PRO A 312 -12.35 -3.33 -0.49
N ALA A 313 -12.49 -2.17 -1.14
CA ALA A 313 -13.37 -1.10 -0.69
C ALA A 313 -14.87 -1.42 -0.83
#